data_AF-A0A1N6K3G5-F1
#
_entry.id   AF-A0A1N6K3G5-F1
#
_cell.length_a   1.000
_cell.length_b   1.000
_cell.length_c   1.000
_cell.angle_alpha   90.00
_cell.angle_beta   90.00
_cell.angle_gamma   90.00
#
_symmetry.space_group_name_H-M   'P 1'
#
loop_
_entity.id
_entity.type
_entity.pdbx_description
1 polymer ?
#
loop_
_entity_poly.entity_id
_entity_poly.type
_entity_poly.pdbx_seq_one_letter_code
_entity_poly.pdbx_strand_id
1 'polypeptide(L)'
;MSKLFSAVKVGPYTLSHRVAMAPLTRMRSEPGDVPGDLMVEYYTQRATEGGLIVTEATPVSVQGYGYAMAPGIYSDDQIAGWRRITDAVHAKGARIFLQLWHVGRQSHPDLQPGGAPPVAPSALKAEGHAYSVNGEVEFAMPRALELNEIPAIVEDFRRGAERALRAGFDGVELHGANGYLPDQFLQDGSNTRTDEYGGPIENRARFLLEVTDALISVWGADRVGVRIAPSGTYGSMHDSDPETTFGYVTEQLDKRGIGYLHVVEPRIKGTETIGEVHDPVAARHLRPKFTGTLIAAGGFTKETADAIIEAGHADIVAFGRQFIANPDLPERLRLNLPLNRYDRSTFYGGNARGYTDYPFHAETQAA
;
A
#
# COMPACT_ATOMS: atom_id res chain seq x y z
N MET A 1 -16.60 -23.67 11.00
CA MET A 1 -16.83 -22.32 10.45
C MET A 1 -15.48 -21.77 10.01
N SER A 2 -15.41 -21.10 8.86
CA SER A 2 -14.14 -20.56 8.34
C SER A 2 -13.61 -19.45 9.28
N LYS A 3 -12.31 -19.50 9.61
CA LYS A 3 -11.64 -18.42 10.37
C LYS A 3 -11.62 -17.09 9.61
N LEU A 4 -11.75 -17.09 8.28
CA LEU A 4 -11.74 -15.86 7.47
C LEU A 4 -12.83 -14.86 7.91
N PHE A 5 -13.93 -15.34 8.50
CA PHE A 5 -15.03 -14.52 9.03
C PHE A 5 -15.08 -14.51 10.57
N SER A 6 -13.94 -14.74 11.22
CA SER A 6 -13.77 -14.62 12.66
C SER A 6 -13.08 -13.31 13.02
N ALA A 7 -13.30 -12.85 14.25
CA ALA A 7 -12.65 -11.66 14.76
C ALA A 7 -11.12 -11.79 14.81
N VAL A 8 -10.43 -10.67 14.61
CA VAL A 8 -8.96 -10.57 14.63
C VAL A 8 -8.54 -9.20 15.15
N LYS A 9 -7.38 -9.12 15.79
CA LYS A 9 -6.80 -7.84 16.24
C LYS A 9 -5.85 -7.26 15.21
N VAL A 10 -5.91 -5.95 15.04
CA VAL A 10 -4.91 -5.13 14.33
C VAL A 10 -4.63 -3.93 15.20
N GLY A 11 -3.44 -3.91 15.83
CA GLY A 11 -3.14 -2.87 16.81
C GLY A 11 -4.19 -2.81 17.93
N PRO A 12 -4.78 -1.64 18.20
CA PRO A 12 -5.82 -1.47 19.21
C PRO A 12 -7.23 -1.88 18.72
N TYR A 13 -7.39 -2.28 17.46
CA TYR A 13 -8.70 -2.53 16.85
C TYR A 13 -9.02 -4.03 16.80
N THR A 14 -10.27 -4.36 17.12
CA THR A 14 -10.84 -5.70 16.88
C THR A 14 -11.71 -5.63 15.63
N LEU A 15 -11.29 -6.30 14.58
CA LEU A 15 -12.04 -6.48 13.34
C LEU A 15 -13.03 -7.65 13.47
N SER A 16 -14.11 -7.64 12.71
CA SER A 16 -15.14 -8.69 12.71
C SER A 16 -14.77 -9.85 11.77
N HIS A 17 -13.90 -9.60 10.78
CA HIS A 17 -13.45 -10.56 9.78
C HIS A 17 -12.01 -10.28 9.33
N ARG A 18 -11.41 -11.26 8.63
CA ARG A 18 -10.01 -11.27 8.18
C ARG A 18 -9.85 -10.92 6.69
N VAL A 19 -10.90 -10.39 6.06
CA VAL A 19 -10.90 -9.90 4.67
C VAL A 19 -10.63 -8.40 4.67
N ALA A 20 -9.46 -7.98 4.17
CA ALA A 20 -9.08 -6.57 4.08
C ALA A 20 -9.06 -6.07 2.63
N MET A 21 -9.33 -4.78 2.42
CA MET A 21 -9.10 -4.13 1.14
C MET A 21 -7.63 -3.73 1.03
N ALA A 22 -6.96 -4.26 0.01
CA ALA A 22 -5.58 -3.90 -0.30
C ALA A 22 -5.49 -2.43 -0.80
N PRO A 23 -4.32 -1.79 -0.69
CA PRO A 23 -4.06 -0.47 -1.25
C PRO A 23 -4.08 -0.53 -2.78
N LEU A 24 -4.86 0.34 -3.41
CA LEU A 24 -5.15 0.31 -4.86
C LEU A 24 -5.17 1.72 -5.44
N THR A 25 -4.10 2.18 -6.09
CA THR A 25 -4.07 3.48 -6.81
C THR A 25 -5.14 3.56 -7.88
N ARG A 26 -6.02 4.57 -7.82
CA ARG A 26 -7.16 4.74 -8.76
C ARG A 26 -7.12 6.02 -9.58
N MET A 27 -6.28 7.00 -9.20
CA MET A 27 -6.07 8.25 -9.94
C MET A 27 -7.36 9.05 -10.17
N ARG A 28 -8.13 9.32 -9.11
CA ARG A 28 -9.45 9.98 -9.18
C ARG A 28 -9.61 11.11 -8.13
N SER A 29 -8.52 11.73 -7.71
CA SER A 29 -8.61 12.94 -6.89
C SER A 29 -9.10 14.14 -7.70
N GLU A 30 -9.57 15.17 -7.03
CA GLU A 30 -9.88 16.48 -7.60
C GLU A 30 -8.60 17.34 -7.75
N PRO A 31 -8.67 18.53 -8.40
CA PRO A 31 -7.54 19.45 -8.46
C PRO A 31 -6.94 19.75 -7.08
N GLY A 32 -5.61 19.83 -7.02
CA GLY A 32 -4.86 19.94 -5.75
C GLY A 32 -4.66 18.59 -5.05
N ASP A 33 -4.90 17.49 -5.75
CA ASP A 33 -4.82 16.12 -5.25
C ASP A 33 -5.73 15.89 -4.03
N VAL A 34 -6.87 16.59 -4.00
CA VAL A 34 -7.83 16.54 -2.91
C VAL A 34 -8.83 15.41 -3.16
N PRO A 35 -9.09 14.51 -2.19
CA PRO A 35 -10.14 13.51 -2.37
C PRO A 35 -11.53 14.14 -2.55
N GLY A 36 -12.23 13.74 -3.62
CA GLY A 36 -13.55 14.26 -4.00
C GLY A 36 -14.72 13.34 -3.62
N ASP A 37 -15.92 13.73 -4.07
CA ASP A 37 -17.18 13.03 -3.78
C ASP A 37 -17.16 11.57 -4.27
N LEU A 38 -16.55 11.36 -5.44
CA LEU A 38 -16.45 10.04 -6.04
C LEU A 38 -15.59 9.08 -5.18
N MET A 39 -14.53 9.60 -4.56
CA MET A 39 -13.68 8.81 -3.67
C MET A 39 -14.40 8.51 -2.35
N VAL A 40 -15.19 9.45 -1.82
CA VAL A 40 -16.06 9.22 -0.66
C VAL A 40 -17.02 8.06 -0.92
N GLU A 41 -17.73 8.07 -2.07
CA GLU A 41 -18.62 6.98 -2.46
C GLU A 41 -17.86 5.65 -2.57
N TYR A 42 -16.71 5.63 -3.25
CA TYR A 42 -15.92 4.42 -3.46
C TYR A 42 -15.50 3.71 -2.17
N TYR A 43 -14.95 4.45 -1.22
CA TYR A 43 -14.53 3.88 0.06
C TYR A 43 -15.75 3.53 0.93
N THR A 44 -16.82 4.33 0.90
CA THR A 44 -18.07 4.04 1.63
C THR A 44 -18.70 2.72 1.16
N GLN A 45 -18.72 2.46 -0.14
CA GLN A 45 -19.24 1.21 -0.70
C GLN A 45 -18.50 -0.03 -0.21
N ARG A 46 -17.20 0.10 0.07
CA ARG A 46 -16.30 -1.01 0.46
C ARG A 46 -16.12 -1.13 1.97
N ALA A 47 -16.70 -0.21 2.73
CA ALA A 47 -16.68 -0.25 4.18
C ALA A 47 -17.74 -1.23 4.70
N THR A 48 -17.27 -2.35 5.23
CA THR A 48 -18.08 -3.34 5.95
C THR A 48 -17.86 -3.23 7.45
N GLU A 49 -18.89 -3.53 8.23
CA GLU A 49 -18.81 -3.48 9.70
C GLU A 49 -17.67 -4.36 10.22
N GLY A 50 -16.72 -3.77 10.94
CA GLY A 50 -15.53 -4.44 11.44
C GLY A 50 -14.52 -4.87 10.36
N GLY A 51 -14.60 -4.31 9.15
CA GLY A 51 -13.61 -4.51 8.09
C GLY A 51 -12.41 -3.56 8.18
N LEU A 52 -11.33 -3.91 7.47
CA LEU A 52 -10.13 -3.07 7.31
C LEU A 52 -9.96 -2.64 5.86
N ILE A 53 -9.77 -1.34 5.65
CA ILE A 53 -9.38 -0.74 4.38
C ILE A 53 -7.98 -0.15 4.53
N VAL A 54 -7.10 -0.44 3.57
CA VAL A 54 -5.89 0.35 3.34
C VAL A 54 -6.14 1.18 2.09
N THR A 55 -5.98 2.50 2.19
CA THR A 55 -6.25 3.41 1.07
C THR A 55 -5.35 3.14 -0.12
N GLU A 56 -5.68 3.77 -1.24
CA GLU A 56 -4.68 3.98 -2.28
C GLU A 56 -3.41 4.69 -1.77
N ALA A 57 -2.31 4.42 -2.46
CA ALA A 57 -1.01 4.99 -2.14
C ALA A 57 -1.08 6.52 -2.27
N THR A 58 -0.68 7.22 -1.21
CA THR A 58 -0.90 8.66 -1.04
C THR A 58 0.43 9.38 -0.81
N PRO A 59 0.92 10.18 -1.77
CA PRO A 59 2.19 10.89 -1.66
C PRO A 59 2.27 11.84 -0.47
N VAL A 60 3.39 11.77 0.26
CA VAL A 60 3.69 12.64 1.41
C VAL A 60 4.36 13.96 1.04
N SER A 61 4.77 14.11 -0.22
CA SER A 61 5.31 15.34 -0.79
C SER A 61 5.05 15.40 -2.30
N VAL A 62 5.16 16.59 -2.89
CA VAL A 62 5.06 16.77 -4.35
C VAL A 62 6.23 16.06 -5.07
N GLN A 63 7.42 15.99 -4.44
CA GLN A 63 8.54 15.22 -4.98
C GLN A 63 8.25 13.71 -5.01
N GLY A 64 7.50 13.21 -4.02
CA GLY A 64 7.08 11.81 -3.91
C GLY A 64 6.00 11.37 -4.90
N TYR A 65 5.63 12.23 -5.85
CA TYR A 65 4.54 12.05 -6.80
C TYR A 65 5.00 11.34 -8.09
N GLY A 66 4.21 10.39 -8.59
CA GLY A 66 4.49 9.65 -9.85
C GLY A 66 3.26 9.32 -10.69
N TYR A 67 2.06 9.68 -10.21
CA TYR A 67 0.78 9.35 -10.82
C TYR A 67 -0.14 10.56 -10.68
N ALA A 68 -0.41 11.26 -11.78
CA ALA A 68 -1.37 12.35 -11.83
C ALA A 68 -2.74 11.90 -11.32
N MET A 69 -3.41 12.77 -10.57
CA MET A 69 -4.71 12.52 -9.95
C MET A 69 -4.69 11.46 -8.82
N ALA A 70 -3.51 11.05 -8.33
CA ALA A 70 -3.42 10.35 -7.06
C ALA A 70 -3.65 11.35 -5.91
N PRO A 71 -4.44 11.01 -4.89
CA PRO A 71 -4.69 11.92 -3.78
C PRO A 71 -3.43 12.15 -2.96
N GLY A 72 -3.20 13.37 -2.47
CA GLY A 72 -2.02 13.72 -1.66
C GLY A 72 -2.30 13.76 -0.16
N ILE A 73 -1.23 13.78 0.65
CA ILE A 73 -1.28 14.14 2.07
C ILE A 73 -0.12 15.08 2.46
N TYR A 74 0.30 15.92 1.51
CA TYR A 74 1.42 16.84 1.64
C TYR A 74 0.98 18.29 1.90
N SER A 75 -0.29 18.60 1.68
CA SER A 75 -0.91 19.91 1.96
C SER A 75 -2.03 19.79 3.00
N ASP A 76 -2.21 20.85 3.78
CA ASP A 76 -3.33 20.96 4.73
C ASP A 76 -4.69 21.01 4.02
N ASP A 77 -4.74 21.47 2.76
CA ASP A 77 -5.96 21.52 1.95
C ASP A 77 -6.54 20.12 1.66
N GLN A 78 -5.70 19.08 1.71
CA GLN A 78 -6.11 17.70 1.44
C GLN A 78 -6.79 17.03 2.64
N ILE A 79 -6.61 17.58 3.85
CA ILE A 79 -7.11 17.00 5.10
C ILE A 79 -8.63 16.93 5.10
N ALA A 80 -9.31 17.99 4.65
CA ALA A 80 -10.77 18.02 4.63
C ALA A 80 -11.36 16.97 3.68
N GLY A 81 -10.75 16.77 2.50
CA GLY A 81 -11.16 15.73 1.56
C GLY A 81 -11.03 14.33 2.15
N TRP A 82 -9.87 14.04 2.77
CA TRP A 82 -9.66 12.76 3.45
C TRP A 82 -10.59 12.54 4.64
N ARG A 83 -10.86 13.58 5.44
CA ARG A 83 -11.75 13.48 6.60
C ARG A 83 -13.16 13.06 6.22
N ARG A 84 -13.68 13.53 5.09
CA ARG A 84 -14.98 13.09 4.58
C ARG A 84 -15.01 11.58 4.30
N ILE A 85 -13.90 11.03 3.81
CA ILE A 85 -13.76 9.60 3.55
C ILE A 85 -13.71 8.83 4.88
N THR A 86 -12.86 9.25 5.83
CA THR A 86 -12.74 8.55 7.12
C THR A 86 -14.06 8.58 7.88
N ASP A 87 -14.74 9.73 7.93
CA ASP A 87 -16.04 9.87 8.59
C ASP A 87 -17.09 8.93 7.97
N ALA A 88 -17.14 8.82 6.64
CA ALA A 88 -18.08 7.94 5.94
C ALA A 88 -17.77 6.44 6.15
N VAL A 89 -16.49 6.07 6.20
CA VAL A 89 -16.05 4.70 6.47
C VAL A 89 -16.32 4.32 7.94
N HIS A 90 -16.08 5.24 8.88
CA HIS A 90 -16.39 5.04 10.30
C HIS A 90 -17.89 4.90 10.56
N ALA A 91 -18.73 5.64 9.83
CA ALA A 91 -20.18 5.50 9.89
C ALA A 91 -20.68 4.10 9.48
N LYS A 92 -19.88 3.35 8.71
CA LYS A 92 -20.13 1.93 8.35
C LYS A 92 -19.52 0.93 9.35
N GLY A 93 -18.85 1.41 10.40
CA GLY A 93 -18.21 0.57 11.41
C GLY A 93 -16.89 -0.07 10.98
N ALA A 94 -16.31 0.37 9.86
CA ALA A 94 -15.02 -0.12 9.36
C ALA A 94 -13.84 0.66 9.95
N ARG A 95 -12.62 0.18 9.68
CA ARG A 95 -11.36 0.87 9.95
C ARG A 95 -10.62 1.17 8.66
N ILE A 96 -9.92 2.30 8.63
CA ILE A 96 -9.18 2.76 7.45
C ILE A 96 -7.79 3.29 7.82
N PHE A 97 -6.79 2.78 7.11
CA PHE A 97 -5.39 3.15 7.26
C PHE A 97 -4.93 3.86 5.98
N LEU A 98 -4.24 5.00 6.13
CA LEU A 98 -3.68 5.73 5.01
C LEU A 98 -2.33 5.14 4.60
N GLN A 99 -2.18 4.72 3.34
CA GLN A 99 -0.90 4.28 2.83
C GLN A 99 -0.03 5.47 2.40
N LEU A 100 1.05 5.72 3.15
CA LEU A 100 2.01 6.79 2.89
C LEU A 100 3.03 6.39 1.84
N TRP A 101 3.25 7.26 0.87
CA TRP A 101 3.95 6.91 -0.36
C TRP A 101 4.98 7.94 -0.80
N HIS A 102 6.04 7.46 -1.42
CA HIS A 102 7.00 8.26 -2.18
C HIS A 102 7.53 7.40 -3.33
N VAL A 103 7.28 7.79 -4.58
CA VAL A 103 7.57 6.92 -5.74
C VAL A 103 9.06 6.73 -6.03
N GLY A 104 9.90 7.68 -5.63
CA GLY A 104 11.34 7.64 -5.91
C GLY A 104 11.61 7.67 -7.42
N ARG A 105 12.44 6.73 -7.94
CA ARG A 105 12.78 6.68 -9.37
C ARG A 105 11.63 6.36 -10.33
N GLN A 106 10.48 5.91 -9.83
CA GLN A 106 9.31 5.58 -10.64
C GLN A 106 8.46 6.84 -10.91
N SER A 107 9.06 7.84 -11.57
CA SER A 107 8.44 9.13 -11.87
C SER A 107 9.04 9.76 -13.13
N HIS A 108 8.59 10.97 -13.47
CA HIS A 108 9.02 11.73 -14.64
C HIS A 108 9.05 13.24 -14.32
N PRO A 109 9.95 14.04 -14.93
CA PRO A 109 10.02 15.49 -14.73
C PRO A 109 8.70 16.24 -14.89
N ASP A 110 7.78 15.77 -15.74
CA ASP A 110 6.44 16.37 -15.92
C ASP A 110 5.60 16.38 -14.65
N LEU A 111 5.95 15.53 -13.67
CA LEU A 111 5.28 15.37 -12.39
C LEU A 111 6.05 16.02 -11.23
N GLN A 112 7.24 16.56 -11.50
CA GLN A 112 8.15 17.04 -10.47
C GLN A 112 8.13 18.57 -10.37
N PRO A 113 8.34 19.13 -9.16
CA PRO A 113 8.44 20.57 -8.98
C PRO A 113 9.50 21.18 -9.91
N GLY A 114 9.08 22.14 -10.74
CA GLY A 114 9.98 22.85 -11.66
C GLY A 114 10.62 21.97 -12.74
N GLY A 115 10.08 20.78 -13.03
CA GLY A 115 10.66 19.86 -14.02
C GLY A 115 11.96 19.20 -13.55
N ALA A 116 12.19 19.13 -12.23
CA ALA A 116 13.36 18.48 -11.67
C ALA A 116 13.38 16.97 -11.99
N PRO A 117 14.57 16.34 -12.08
CA PRO A 117 14.64 14.88 -12.16
C PRO A 117 14.05 14.23 -10.89
N PRO A 118 13.37 13.08 -11.01
CA PRO A 118 12.99 12.26 -9.86
C PRO A 118 14.19 11.94 -8.97
N VAL A 119 13.94 11.64 -7.70
CA VAL A 119 15.00 11.28 -6.74
C VAL A 119 15.01 9.79 -6.42
N ALA A 120 16.18 9.25 -6.09
CA ALA A 120 16.38 7.83 -5.79
C ALA A 120 17.61 7.63 -4.89
N PRO A 121 17.81 6.45 -4.29
CA PRO A 121 19.07 6.13 -3.62
C PRO A 121 20.27 6.16 -4.57
N SER A 122 20.08 5.79 -5.84
CA SER A 122 21.13 5.73 -6.86
C SER A 122 20.60 6.19 -8.23
N ALA A 123 21.47 6.73 -9.07
CA ALA A 123 21.13 7.23 -10.40
C ALA A 123 20.96 6.06 -11.40
N LEU A 124 19.90 5.28 -11.21
CA LEU A 124 19.57 4.09 -12.00
C LEU A 124 18.12 4.20 -12.52
N LYS A 125 17.93 4.32 -13.83
CA LYS A 125 16.59 4.39 -14.48
C LYS A 125 15.81 3.10 -14.20
N ALA A 126 14.54 3.23 -13.82
CA ALA A 126 13.60 2.10 -13.76
C ALA A 126 12.95 1.84 -15.12
N GLU A 127 12.55 0.60 -15.40
CA GLU A 127 11.64 0.29 -16.50
C GLU A 127 10.18 0.46 -16.09
N GLY A 128 9.37 0.99 -17.00
CA GLY A 128 7.94 1.22 -16.80
C GLY A 128 7.52 2.65 -17.14
N HIS A 129 6.31 2.99 -16.73
CA HIS A 129 5.67 4.26 -17.06
C HIS A 129 5.13 4.94 -15.81
N ALA A 130 5.34 6.26 -15.74
CA ALA A 130 4.61 7.16 -14.88
C ALA A 130 3.36 7.65 -15.61
N TYR A 131 2.38 8.13 -14.86
CA TYR A 131 1.15 8.66 -15.43
C TYR A 131 1.14 10.17 -15.27
N SER A 132 1.50 10.91 -16.31
CA SER A 132 1.47 12.37 -16.32
C SER A 132 0.06 12.91 -16.58
N VAL A 133 -0.13 14.21 -16.41
CA VAL A 133 -1.36 14.90 -16.85
C VAL A 133 -1.61 14.78 -18.36
N ASN A 134 -0.57 14.48 -19.14
CA ASN A 134 -0.64 14.30 -20.59
C ASN A 134 -0.71 12.82 -21.01
N GLY A 135 -0.83 11.89 -20.07
CA GLY A 135 -0.85 10.45 -20.31
C GLY A 135 0.40 9.71 -19.83
N GLU A 136 0.52 8.45 -20.21
CA GLU A 136 1.65 7.60 -19.85
C GLU A 136 2.96 8.13 -20.45
N VAL A 137 3.98 8.25 -19.61
CA VAL A 137 5.34 8.67 -19.98
C VAL A 137 6.33 7.68 -19.39
N GLU A 138 7.40 7.37 -20.09
CA GLU A 138 8.44 6.49 -19.53
C GLU A 138 9.02 7.09 -18.25
N PHE A 139 9.40 6.24 -17.29
CA PHE A 139 10.17 6.72 -16.15
C PHE A 139 11.46 7.42 -16.61
N ALA A 140 11.81 8.55 -15.99
CA ALA A 140 13.03 9.28 -16.33
C ALA A 140 14.25 8.76 -15.54
N MET A 141 15.44 9.17 -15.97
CA MET A 141 16.66 8.98 -15.17
C MET A 141 16.54 9.77 -13.86
N PRO A 142 16.61 9.13 -12.68
CA PRO A 142 16.59 9.83 -11.42
C PRO A 142 17.96 10.45 -11.10
N ARG A 143 17.97 11.43 -10.20
CA ARG A 143 19.17 11.87 -9.49
C ARG A 143 19.31 11.07 -8.19
N ALA A 144 20.55 10.70 -7.84
CA ALA A 144 20.84 10.14 -6.53
C ALA A 144 20.67 11.21 -5.44
N LEU A 145 20.00 10.86 -4.34
CA LEU A 145 19.87 11.72 -3.17
C LEU A 145 21.24 11.96 -2.53
N GLU A 146 21.53 13.22 -2.21
CA GLU A 146 22.65 13.56 -1.33
C GLU A 146 22.33 13.15 0.10
N LEU A 147 23.35 12.84 0.89
CA LEU A 147 23.17 12.34 2.27
C LEU A 147 22.36 13.31 3.14
N ASN A 148 22.57 14.62 2.96
CA ASN A 148 21.87 15.66 3.72
C ASN A 148 20.41 15.89 3.28
N GLU A 149 19.96 15.29 2.18
CA GLU A 149 18.57 15.38 1.71
C GLU A 149 17.66 14.34 2.38
N ILE A 150 18.22 13.20 2.79
CA ILE A 150 17.44 12.07 3.34
C ILE A 150 16.62 12.45 4.58
N PRO A 151 17.16 13.20 5.58
CA PRO A 151 16.37 13.60 6.74
C PRO A 151 15.12 14.42 6.40
N ALA A 152 15.17 15.23 5.34
CA ALA A 152 14.01 16.02 4.91
C ALA A 152 12.87 15.15 4.35
N ILE A 153 13.21 14.04 3.69
CA ILE A 153 12.22 13.07 3.18
C ILE A 153 11.61 12.29 4.33
N VAL A 154 12.40 11.84 5.32
CA VAL A 154 11.89 11.20 6.54
C VAL A 154 10.88 12.13 7.24
N GLU A 155 11.22 13.40 7.29
CA GLU A 155 10.37 14.46 7.84
C GLU A 155 9.09 14.69 7.02
N ASP A 156 9.12 14.56 5.68
CA ASP A 156 7.90 14.57 4.85
C ASP A 156 6.95 13.44 5.24
N PHE A 157 7.46 12.22 5.45
CA PHE A 157 6.65 11.10 5.93
C PHE A 157 6.03 11.39 7.30
N ARG A 158 6.80 11.97 8.23
CA ARG A 158 6.30 12.37 9.56
C ARG A 158 5.15 13.36 9.45
N ARG A 159 5.30 14.42 8.64
CA ARG A 159 4.24 15.41 8.39
C ARG A 159 3.02 14.80 7.69
N GLY A 160 3.22 13.90 6.75
CA GLY A 160 2.14 13.13 6.13
C GLY A 160 1.35 12.33 7.16
N ALA A 161 2.04 11.68 8.11
CA ALA A 161 1.40 10.99 9.24
C ALA A 161 0.62 11.94 10.17
N GLU A 162 1.15 13.13 10.49
CA GLU A 162 0.43 14.13 11.30
C GLU A 162 -0.85 14.60 10.62
N ARG A 163 -0.80 14.82 9.30
CA ARG A 163 -1.98 15.19 8.51
C ARG A 163 -2.99 14.06 8.43
N ALA A 164 -2.53 12.82 8.26
CA ALA A 164 -3.40 11.64 8.32
C ALA A 164 -4.11 11.54 9.69
N LEU A 165 -3.42 11.86 10.79
CA LEU A 165 -4.01 11.86 12.13
C LEU A 165 -5.11 12.92 12.24
N ARG A 166 -4.85 14.14 11.75
CA ARG A 166 -5.83 15.24 11.68
C ARG A 166 -7.01 14.93 10.76
N ALA A 167 -6.78 14.14 9.71
CA ALA A 167 -7.80 13.69 8.78
C ALA A 167 -8.69 12.58 9.37
N GLY A 168 -8.35 12.00 10.54
CA GLY A 168 -9.21 11.03 11.22
C GLY A 168 -8.98 9.58 10.80
N PHE A 169 -7.82 9.23 10.26
CA PHE A 169 -7.48 7.83 10.00
C PHE A 169 -7.31 7.02 11.30
N ASP A 170 -7.46 5.69 11.19
CA ASP A 170 -7.23 4.77 12.31
C ASP A 170 -5.73 4.41 12.47
N GLY A 171 -4.94 4.63 11.43
CA GLY A 171 -3.50 4.42 11.42
C GLY A 171 -2.91 4.72 10.04
N VAL A 172 -1.62 4.40 9.88
CA VAL A 172 -0.89 4.60 8.62
C VAL A 172 -0.14 3.34 8.21
N GLU A 173 0.02 3.13 6.91
CA GLU A 173 0.85 2.08 6.34
C GLU A 173 2.02 2.71 5.58
N LEU A 174 3.26 2.36 5.93
CA LEU A 174 4.42 2.72 5.11
C LEU A 174 4.46 1.84 3.85
N HIS A 175 4.45 2.46 2.67
CA HIS A 175 4.66 1.74 1.42
C HIS A 175 6.14 1.43 1.17
N GLY A 176 6.66 0.36 1.78
CA GLY A 176 8.02 -0.18 1.56
C GLY A 176 8.09 -1.33 0.57
N ALA A 177 7.33 -1.25 -0.52
CA ALA A 177 7.13 -2.34 -1.48
C ALA A 177 7.02 -1.80 -2.91
N ASN A 178 6.91 -2.72 -3.88
CA ASN A 178 6.66 -2.44 -5.31
C ASN A 178 7.68 -1.49 -5.94
N GLY A 179 8.91 -1.46 -5.42
CA GLY A 179 10.00 -0.68 -5.97
C GLY A 179 9.87 0.82 -5.81
N TYR A 180 9.09 1.30 -4.84
CA TYR A 180 9.04 2.73 -4.48
C TYR A 180 10.16 3.10 -3.50
N LEU A 181 10.28 4.37 -3.11
CA LEU A 181 11.51 4.89 -2.50
C LEU A 181 12.04 4.05 -1.33
N PRO A 182 11.24 3.64 -0.32
CA PRO A 182 11.78 2.82 0.76
C PRO A 182 12.28 1.44 0.31
N ASP A 183 11.61 0.83 -0.68
CA ASP A 183 12.02 -0.45 -1.29
C ASP A 183 13.26 -0.28 -2.17
N GLN A 184 13.39 0.86 -2.86
CA GLN A 184 14.57 1.22 -3.65
C GLN A 184 15.83 1.30 -2.79
N PHE A 185 15.73 1.87 -1.58
CA PHE A 185 16.84 1.88 -0.62
C PHE A 185 17.14 0.47 -0.10
N LEU A 186 16.11 -0.35 0.11
CA LEU A 186 16.27 -1.67 0.73
C LEU A 186 17.04 -2.66 -0.16
N GLN A 187 16.74 -2.72 -1.46
CA GLN A 187 17.27 -3.75 -2.35
C GLN A 187 18.57 -3.32 -3.04
N ASP A 188 19.55 -4.22 -3.09
CA ASP A 188 20.88 -3.92 -3.65
C ASP A 188 20.92 -3.73 -5.18
N GLY A 189 19.88 -4.19 -5.90
CA GLY A 189 19.73 -3.95 -7.33
C GLY A 189 19.34 -2.51 -7.70
N SER A 190 18.87 -1.73 -6.74
CA SER A 190 18.52 -0.31 -6.90
C SER A 190 19.32 0.63 -6.02
N ASN A 191 20.03 0.11 -5.02
CA ASN A 191 20.84 0.88 -4.09
C ASN A 191 22.32 0.50 -4.18
N THR A 192 23.08 1.29 -4.91
CA THR A 192 24.54 1.18 -5.05
C THR A 192 25.28 2.27 -4.26
N ARG A 193 24.67 2.82 -3.21
CA ARG A 193 25.29 3.84 -2.36
C ARG A 193 26.47 3.27 -1.57
N THR A 194 27.40 4.15 -1.22
CA THR A 194 28.62 3.83 -0.45
C THR A 194 28.66 4.54 0.91
N ASP A 195 27.60 5.26 1.27
CA ASP A 195 27.45 5.92 2.56
C ASP A 195 26.65 5.06 3.56
N GLU A 196 26.20 5.65 4.66
CA GLU A 196 25.46 4.96 5.71
C GLU A 196 24.08 4.44 5.29
N TYR A 197 23.62 4.74 4.07
CA TYR A 197 22.37 4.24 3.51
C TYR A 197 22.58 3.20 2.40
N GLY A 198 23.81 2.69 2.17
CA GLY A 198 24.11 1.65 1.19
C GLY A 198 25.12 0.60 1.64
N GLY A 199 25.33 -0.39 0.79
CA GLY A 199 26.23 -1.51 1.07
C GLY A 199 25.59 -2.54 2.00
N PRO A 200 26.07 -2.72 3.26
CA PRO A 200 25.51 -3.68 4.20
C PRO A 200 23.99 -3.57 4.41
N ILE A 201 23.36 -4.69 4.77
CA ILE A 201 21.91 -4.81 4.93
C ILE A 201 21.32 -3.82 5.94
N GLU A 202 22.03 -3.56 7.05
CA GLU A 202 21.65 -2.59 8.06
C GLU A 202 21.59 -1.15 7.52
N ASN A 203 22.47 -0.82 6.57
CA ASN A 203 22.50 0.49 5.93
C ASN A 203 21.38 0.61 4.89
N ARG A 204 21.16 -0.43 4.07
CA ARG A 204 20.07 -0.44 3.09
C ARG A 204 18.68 -0.36 3.75
N ALA A 205 18.51 -1.05 4.88
CA ALA A 205 17.27 -1.00 5.66
C ALA A 205 17.09 0.31 6.44
N ARG A 206 18.15 1.10 6.65
CA ARG A 206 18.15 2.29 7.51
C ARG A 206 17.02 3.26 7.18
N PHE A 207 16.86 3.62 5.91
CA PHE A 207 15.85 4.58 5.49
C PHE A 207 14.42 4.09 5.80
N LEU A 208 14.10 2.82 5.48
CA LEU A 208 12.79 2.25 5.79
C LEU A 208 12.51 2.26 7.31
N LEU A 209 13.53 1.95 8.12
CA LEU A 209 13.42 1.92 9.57
C LEU A 209 13.31 3.32 10.19
N GLU A 210 14.06 4.30 9.69
CA GLU A 210 13.96 5.71 10.11
C GLU A 210 12.59 6.31 9.78
N VAL A 211 12.06 6.03 8.58
CA VAL A 211 10.70 6.43 8.23
C VAL A 211 9.70 5.75 9.15
N THR A 212 9.85 4.44 9.40
CA THR A 212 8.97 3.71 10.34
C THR A 212 8.99 4.36 11.72
N ASP A 213 10.18 4.67 12.26
CA ASP A 213 10.34 5.31 13.57
C ASP A 213 9.71 6.71 13.60
N ALA A 214 9.79 7.47 12.50
CA ALA A 214 9.12 8.75 12.35
C ALA A 214 7.58 8.60 12.39
N LEU A 215 7.02 7.59 11.73
CA LEU A 215 5.58 7.30 11.81
C LEU A 215 5.15 6.89 13.22
N ILE A 216 5.96 6.05 13.88
CA ILE A 216 5.73 5.61 15.26
C ILE A 216 5.69 6.80 16.23
N SER A 217 6.53 7.82 16.02
CA SER A 217 6.55 9.02 16.86
C SER A 217 5.23 9.80 16.86
N VAL A 218 4.40 9.65 15.82
CA VAL A 218 3.09 10.30 15.68
C VAL A 218 1.95 9.40 16.15
N TRP A 219 1.99 8.12 15.76
CA TRP A 219 0.85 7.21 15.89
C TRP A 219 0.95 6.24 17.07
N GLY A 220 2.14 6.03 17.63
CA GLY A 220 2.45 4.83 18.40
C GLY A 220 2.61 3.61 17.48
N ALA A 221 3.40 2.64 17.91
CA ALA A 221 3.79 1.51 17.04
C ALA A 221 2.60 0.63 16.62
N ASP A 222 1.63 0.44 17.50
CA ASP A 222 0.46 -0.39 17.27
C ASP A 222 -0.50 0.15 16.19
N ARG A 223 -0.34 1.40 15.74
CA ARG A 223 -1.12 2.00 14.64
C ARG A 223 -0.31 2.28 13.37
N VAL A 224 0.91 1.74 13.29
CA VAL A 224 1.76 1.78 12.11
C VAL A 224 1.82 0.39 11.48
N GLY A 225 1.47 0.29 10.21
CA GLY A 225 1.73 -0.87 9.37
C GLY A 225 2.92 -0.63 8.43
N VAL A 226 3.57 -1.70 7.99
CA VAL A 226 4.58 -1.62 6.93
C VAL A 226 4.28 -2.66 5.87
N ARG A 227 4.27 -2.24 4.61
CA ARG A 227 4.07 -3.14 3.47
C ARG A 227 5.39 -3.44 2.76
N ILE A 228 5.68 -4.71 2.52
CA ILE A 228 6.89 -5.19 1.83
C ILE A 228 6.54 -6.18 0.71
N ALA A 229 7.41 -6.30 -0.30
CA ALA A 229 7.24 -7.23 -1.42
C ALA A 229 8.54 -8.02 -1.69
N PRO A 230 8.81 -9.11 -0.93
CA PRO A 230 10.10 -9.82 -0.98
C PRO A 230 10.52 -10.36 -2.35
N SER A 231 9.56 -10.57 -3.25
CA SER A 231 9.81 -11.10 -4.60
C SER A 231 9.29 -10.17 -5.71
N GLY A 232 9.04 -8.90 -5.37
CA GLY A 232 8.54 -7.92 -6.31
C GLY A 232 9.61 -7.48 -7.30
N THR A 233 9.32 -7.56 -8.61
CA THR A 233 10.23 -7.18 -9.71
C THR A 233 9.75 -5.94 -10.49
N TYR A 234 8.70 -5.28 -10.02
CA TYR A 234 8.18 -4.06 -10.65
C TYR A 234 9.19 -2.91 -10.54
N GLY A 235 9.32 -2.08 -11.58
CA GLY A 235 10.30 -0.97 -11.60
C GLY A 235 11.77 -1.43 -11.63
N SER A 236 12.05 -2.55 -12.30
CA SER A 236 13.38 -3.17 -12.40
C SER A 236 14.02 -3.50 -11.05
N MET A 237 13.19 -3.80 -10.04
CA MET A 237 13.66 -4.19 -8.72
C MET A 237 14.18 -5.63 -8.71
N HIS A 238 15.27 -5.83 -7.97
CA HIS A 238 15.84 -7.12 -7.64
C HIS A 238 16.76 -6.95 -6.41
N ASP A 239 16.93 -8.03 -5.66
CA ASP A 239 17.88 -8.13 -4.55
C ASP A 239 18.69 -9.42 -4.71
N SER A 240 19.98 -9.39 -4.38
CA SER A 240 20.85 -10.56 -4.53
C SER A 240 20.59 -11.67 -3.51
N ASP A 241 20.02 -11.32 -2.35
CA ASP A 241 19.66 -12.26 -1.27
C ASP A 241 18.37 -11.79 -0.55
N PRO A 242 17.20 -11.90 -1.21
CA PRO A 242 15.94 -11.38 -0.67
C PRO A 242 15.54 -12.09 0.63
N GLU A 243 15.91 -13.36 0.82
CA GLU A 243 15.60 -14.09 2.05
C GLU A 243 16.26 -13.41 3.26
N THR A 244 17.55 -13.11 3.16
CA THR A 244 18.28 -12.39 4.20
C THR A 244 17.79 -10.94 4.34
N THR A 245 17.64 -10.22 3.21
CA THR A 245 17.19 -8.82 3.17
C THR A 245 15.84 -8.61 3.89
N PHE A 246 14.81 -9.34 3.45
CA PHE A 246 13.47 -9.20 4.01
C PHE A 246 13.32 -9.89 5.37
N GLY A 247 14.13 -10.92 5.65
CA GLY A 247 14.22 -11.52 6.97
C GLY A 247 14.73 -10.54 8.03
N TYR A 248 15.80 -9.81 7.75
CA TYR A 248 16.34 -8.78 8.66
C TYR A 248 15.32 -7.67 8.91
N VAL A 249 14.73 -7.10 7.85
CA VAL A 249 13.73 -6.03 7.98
C VAL A 249 12.56 -6.50 8.84
N THR A 250 12.07 -7.71 8.61
CA THR A 250 10.97 -8.30 9.38
C THR A 250 11.30 -8.37 10.87
N GLU A 251 12.50 -8.83 11.24
CA GLU A 251 12.94 -8.88 12.65
C GLU A 251 13.09 -7.48 13.27
N GLN A 252 13.54 -6.49 12.49
CA GLN A 252 13.66 -5.09 12.97
C GLN A 252 12.30 -4.42 13.15
N LEU A 253 11.33 -4.75 12.31
CA LEU A 253 9.95 -4.28 12.43
C LEU A 253 9.22 -4.97 13.60
N ASP A 254 9.49 -6.26 13.83
CA ASP A 254 8.96 -7.00 15.00
C ASP A 254 9.45 -6.37 16.31
N LYS A 255 10.75 -6.06 16.42
CA LYS A 255 11.34 -5.39 17.59
C LYS A 255 10.71 -4.02 17.90
N ARG A 256 10.17 -3.34 16.88
CA ARG A 256 9.46 -2.06 17.03
C ARG A 256 8.01 -2.23 17.48
N GLY A 257 7.46 -3.45 17.41
CA GLY A 257 6.08 -3.73 17.78
C GLY A 257 5.07 -3.07 16.86
N ILE A 258 5.37 -2.97 15.56
CA ILE A 258 4.44 -2.36 14.59
C ILE A 258 3.09 -3.10 14.57
N GLY A 259 2.01 -2.37 14.32
CA GLY A 259 0.64 -2.88 14.34
C GLY A 259 0.39 -4.03 13.39
N TYR A 260 1.02 -4.02 12.21
CA TYR A 260 1.02 -5.16 11.29
C TYR A 260 2.15 -5.12 10.26
N LEU A 261 2.51 -6.30 9.73
CA LEU A 261 3.33 -6.46 8.53
C LEU A 261 2.45 -6.91 7.37
N HIS A 262 2.48 -6.19 6.25
CA HIS A 262 1.70 -6.50 5.05
C HIS A 262 2.60 -7.01 3.93
N VAL A 263 2.48 -8.29 3.61
CA VAL A 263 3.38 -9.00 2.70
C VAL A 263 2.70 -9.27 1.36
N VAL A 264 3.34 -8.82 0.26
CA VAL A 264 2.93 -9.16 -1.10
C VAL A 264 3.58 -10.48 -1.52
N GLU A 265 2.76 -11.45 -1.92
CA GLU A 265 3.20 -12.77 -2.38
C GLU A 265 3.88 -12.70 -3.75
N PRO A 266 4.81 -13.63 -4.06
CA PRO A 266 5.65 -13.62 -5.28
C PRO A 266 4.91 -13.66 -6.62
N ARG A 267 3.61 -13.95 -6.58
CA ARG A 267 2.76 -14.12 -7.76
C ARG A 267 2.39 -12.78 -8.41
N ILE A 268 2.78 -11.66 -7.82
CA ILE A 268 2.40 -10.31 -8.22
C ILE A 268 3.62 -9.49 -8.65
N LYS A 269 3.55 -8.93 -9.87
CA LYS A 269 4.44 -7.86 -10.34
C LYS A 269 3.64 -6.56 -10.40
N GLY A 270 3.74 -5.73 -9.35
CA GLY A 270 2.97 -4.50 -9.24
C GLY A 270 1.46 -4.77 -9.24
N THR A 271 0.81 -4.63 -10.39
CA THR A 271 -0.66 -4.81 -10.56
C THR A 271 -1.05 -6.01 -11.42
N GLU A 272 -0.07 -6.84 -11.78
CA GLU A 272 -0.23 -8.02 -12.64
C GLU A 272 0.04 -9.31 -11.88
N THR A 273 -0.66 -10.40 -12.26
CA THR A 273 -0.29 -11.75 -11.83
C THR A 273 0.68 -12.33 -12.86
N ILE A 274 1.83 -12.82 -12.43
CA ILE A 274 2.91 -13.29 -13.33
C ILE A 274 3.23 -14.79 -13.21
N GLY A 275 2.49 -15.58 -12.41
CA GLY A 275 2.72 -17.02 -12.25
C GLY A 275 1.51 -17.82 -11.75
N GLU A 276 1.61 -19.15 -11.79
CA GLU A 276 0.58 -20.09 -11.30
C GLU A 276 0.41 -20.04 -9.77
N VAL A 277 -0.74 -20.51 -9.27
CA VAL A 277 -1.07 -20.53 -7.83
C VAL A 277 -0.26 -21.64 -7.14
N HIS A 278 0.91 -21.28 -6.60
CA HIS A 278 1.66 -22.12 -5.65
C HIS A 278 1.41 -21.67 -4.20
N ASP A 279 1.86 -22.47 -3.22
CA ASP A 279 1.81 -22.15 -1.79
C ASP A 279 2.25 -20.70 -1.48
N PRO A 280 1.67 -20.03 -0.45
CA PRO A 280 2.18 -18.75 0.01
C PRO A 280 3.60 -18.93 0.56
N VAL A 281 4.59 -18.35 -0.11
CA VAL A 281 6.02 -18.54 0.18
C VAL A 281 6.51 -17.43 1.09
N ALA A 282 6.16 -16.18 0.79
CA ALA A 282 6.71 -15.02 1.50
C ALA A 282 6.14 -14.93 2.92
N ALA A 283 4.81 -14.93 3.08
CA ALA A 283 4.19 -14.89 4.40
C ALA A 283 4.63 -16.08 5.29
N ARG A 284 4.71 -17.30 4.73
CA ARG A 284 5.17 -18.50 5.45
C ARG A 284 6.62 -18.37 5.92
N HIS A 285 7.50 -17.83 5.07
CA HIS A 285 8.91 -17.64 5.41
C HIS A 285 9.11 -16.56 6.48
N LEU A 286 8.33 -15.48 6.44
CA LEU A 286 8.44 -14.34 7.36
C LEU A 286 7.69 -14.54 8.68
N ARG A 287 6.66 -15.38 8.71
CA ARG A 287 5.84 -15.63 9.91
C ARG A 287 6.65 -16.00 11.16
N PRO A 288 7.73 -16.82 11.11
CA PRO A 288 8.53 -17.12 12.30
C PRO A 288 9.37 -15.93 12.82
N LYS A 289 9.58 -14.89 12.00
CA LYS A 289 10.40 -13.71 12.30
C LYS A 289 9.57 -12.51 12.76
N PHE A 290 8.24 -12.58 12.60
CA PHE A 290 7.30 -11.56 13.01
C PHE A 290 6.29 -12.17 13.95
N THR A 291 5.94 -11.52 15.04
CA THR A 291 5.01 -12.02 16.06
C THR A 291 3.68 -11.25 16.08
N GLY A 292 3.68 -10.02 15.54
CA GLY A 292 2.48 -9.20 15.39
C GLY A 292 1.51 -9.68 14.29
N THR A 293 0.51 -8.88 13.96
CA THR A 293 -0.47 -9.23 12.91
C THR A 293 0.18 -9.25 11.52
N LEU A 294 0.10 -10.38 10.81
CA LEU A 294 0.59 -10.50 9.43
C LEU A 294 -0.58 -10.48 8.44
N ILE A 295 -0.54 -9.54 7.49
CA ILE A 295 -1.49 -9.44 6.38
C ILE A 295 -0.83 -10.00 5.11
N ALA A 296 -1.42 -11.03 4.51
CA ALA A 296 -0.96 -11.56 3.22
C ALA A 296 -1.79 -10.98 2.07
N ALA A 297 -1.13 -10.62 0.97
CA ALA A 297 -1.78 -10.13 -0.24
C ALA A 297 -1.19 -10.76 -1.49
N GLY A 298 -2.02 -10.95 -2.52
CA GLY A 298 -1.56 -11.35 -3.85
C GLY A 298 -2.23 -12.61 -4.39
N GLY A 299 -3.21 -12.40 -5.28
CA GLY A 299 -3.82 -13.49 -6.05
C GLY A 299 -4.65 -14.50 -5.24
N PHE A 300 -5.01 -14.17 -4.01
CA PHE A 300 -5.85 -15.03 -3.17
C PHE A 300 -7.28 -15.15 -3.72
N THR A 301 -7.81 -16.36 -3.59
CA THR A 301 -9.22 -16.73 -3.67
C THR A 301 -9.76 -16.94 -2.25
N LYS A 302 -11.05 -17.23 -2.11
CA LYS A 302 -11.62 -17.61 -0.81
C LYS A 302 -10.88 -18.81 -0.22
N GLU A 303 -10.68 -19.86 -1.01
CA GLU A 303 -10.13 -21.15 -0.59
C GLU A 303 -8.68 -21.01 -0.15
N THR A 304 -7.88 -20.28 -0.91
CA THR A 304 -6.47 -20.04 -0.59
C THR A 304 -6.30 -19.06 0.58
N ALA A 305 -7.25 -18.13 0.76
CA ALA A 305 -7.31 -17.27 1.94
C ALA A 305 -7.70 -18.06 3.20
N ASP A 306 -8.69 -18.93 3.12
CA ASP A 306 -9.04 -19.85 4.21
C ASP A 306 -7.83 -20.71 4.58
N ALA A 307 -7.13 -21.30 3.59
CA ALA A 307 -5.99 -22.18 3.82
C ALA A 307 -4.82 -21.49 4.54
N ILE A 308 -4.44 -20.27 4.14
CA ILE A 308 -3.31 -19.56 4.76
C ILE A 308 -3.60 -19.13 6.20
N ILE A 309 -4.84 -18.74 6.49
CA ILE A 309 -5.29 -18.39 7.85
C ILE A 309 -5.35 -19.64 8.73
N GLU A 310 -5.90 -20.75 8.23
CA GLU A 310 -5.96 -22.00 8.99
C GLU A 310 -4.57 -22.56 9.31
N ALA A 311 -3.62 -22.41 8.39
CA ALA A 311 -2.23 -22.79 8.59
C ALA A 311 -1.47 -21.86 9.57
N GLY A 312 -2.05 -20.72 9.96
CA GLY A 312 -1.40 -19.75 10.86
C GLY A 312 -0.26 -18.95 10.21
N HIS A 313 -0.15 -18.98 8.87
CA HIS A 313 0.88 -18.22 8.15
C HIS A 313 0.51 -16.75 7.97
N ALA A 314 -0.77 -16.39 8.09
CA ALA A 314 -1.26 -15.02 8.08
C ALA A 314 -2.44 -14.87 9.05
N ASP A 315 -2.69 -13.65 9.50
CA ASP A 315 -3.80 -13.28 10.35
C ASP A 315 -4.95 -12.65 9.56
N ILE A 316 -4.62 -11.97 8.47
CA ILE A 316 -5.55 -11.26 7.57
C ILE A 316 -5.13 -11.52 6.12
N VAL A 317 -6.10 -11.56 5.21
CA VAL A 317 -5.85 -11.59 3.77
C VAL A 317 -6.40 -10.34 3.11
N ALA A 318 -5.53 -9.61 2.42
CA ALA A 318 -5.90 -8.41 1.68
C ALA A 318 -6.17 -8.73 0.19
N PHE A 319 -7.31 -8.26 -0.30
CA PHE A 319 -7.77 -8.47 -1.67
C PHE A 319 -7.72 -7.15 -2.45
N GLY A 320 -7.13 -7.20 -3.64
CA GLY A 320 -7.00 -6.03 -4.52
C GLY A 320 -8.09 -5.99 -5.60
N ARG A 321 -7.78 -6.57 -6.77
CA ARG A 321 -8.67 -6.61 -7.95
C ARG A 321 -10.10 -7.08 -7.66
N GLN A 322 -10.26 -8.03 -6.74
CA GLN A 322 -11.60 -8.49 -6.35
C GLN A 322 -12.38 -7.40 -5.63
N PHE A 323 -11.76 -6.63 -4.72
CA PHE A 323 -12.40 -5.48 -4.06
C PHE A 323 -12.66 -4.31 -5.01
N ILE A 324 -11.89 -4.16 -6.10
CA ILE A 324 -12.23 -3.18 -7.15
C ILE A 324 -13.63 -3.47 -7.68
N ALA A 325 -13.92 -4.70 -8.06
CA ALA A 325 -15.18 -5.05 -8.71
C ALA A 325 -16.31 -5.46 -7.78
N ASN A 326 -16.02 -5.74 -6.51
CA ASN A 326 -16.99 -6.29 -5.55
C ASN A 326 -16.97 -5.42 -4.29
N PRO A 327 -17.85 -4.40 -4.18
CA PRO A 327 -17.90 -3.54 -2.99
C PRO A 327 -18.26 -4.32 -1.72
N ASP A 328 -19.06 -5.38 -1.86
CA ASP A 328 -19.51 -6.30 -0.83
C ASP A 328 -18.71 -7.62 -0.79
N LEU A 329 -17.42 -7.59 -1.18
CA LEU A 329 -16.58 -8.79 -1.27
C LEU A 329 -16.64 -9.68 -0.02
N PRO A 330 -16.53 -9.17 1.24
CA PRO A 330 -16.57 -10.03 2.43
C PRO A 330 -17.85 -10.89 2.48
N GLU A 331 -19.00 -10.31 2.17
CA GLU A 331 -20.29 -11.00 2.18
C GLU A 331 -20.38 -12.04 1.06
N ARG A 332 -19.90 -11.70 -0.13
CA ARG A 332 -19.84 -12.66 -1.24
C ARG A 332 -18.98 -13.86 -0.91
N LEU A 333 -17.81 -13.65 -0.31
CA LEU A 333 -16.95 -14.73 0.13
C LEU A 333 -17.61 -15.55 1.24
N ARG A 334 -18.31 -14.90 2.19
CA ARG A 334 -18.98 -15.57 3.31
C ARG A 334 -20.09 -16.52 2.84
N LEU A 335 -20.85 -16.07 1.85
CA LEU A 335 -22.01 -16.79 1.33
C LEU A 335 -21.72 -17.60 0.06
N ASN A 336 -20.47 -17.61 -0.43
CA ASN A 336 -20.06 -18.21 -1.71
C ASN A 336 -20.88 -17.69 -2.90
N LEU A 337 -21.13 -16.38 -2.95
CA LEU A 337 -21.88 -15.72 -4.01
C LEU A 337 -20.98 -15.45 -5.23
N PRO A 338 -21.56 -15.35 -6.44
CA PRO A 338 -20.80 -14.99 -7.64
C PRO A 338 -20.08 -13.65 -7.49
N LEU A 339 -18.84 -13.59 -7.97
CA LEU A 339 -18.05 -12.35 -7.99
C LEU A 339 -18.24 -11.61 -9.32
N ASN A 340 -18.41 -10.30 -9.25
CA ASN A 340 -18.33 -9.42 -10.40
C ASN A 340 -16.95 -9.53 -11.06
N ARG A 341 -16.93 -9.47 -12.39
CA ARG A 341 -15.69 -9.44 -13.18
C ARG A 341 -15.11 -8.03 -13.15
N TYR A 342 -13.83 -7.90 -12.80
CA TYR A 342 -13.12 -6.63 -12.89
C TYR A 342 -12.75 -6.27 -14.34
N ASP A 343 -12.72 -4.98 -14.63
CA ASP A 343 -12.31 -4.40 -15.91
C ASP A 343 -11.00 -3.64 -15.70
N ARG A 344 -9.89 -4.15 -16.27
CA ARG A 344 -8.57 -3.53 -16.10
C ARG A 344 -8.46 -2.19 -16.81
N SER A 345 -9.26 -1.94 -17.86
CA SER A 345 -9.20 -0.70 -18.64
C SER A 345 -9.66 0.54 -17.87
N THR A 346 -10.32 0.34 -16.73
CA THR A 346 -10.88 1.40 -15.87
C THR A 346 -10.20 1.47 -14.50
N PHE A 347 -9.08 0.77 -14.30
CA PHE A 347 -8.36 0.81 -13.02
C PHE A 347 -7.83 2.21 -12.71
N TYR A 348 -7.24 2.89 -13.69
CA TYR A 348 -6.57 4.17 -13.52
C TYR A 348 -7.30 5.29 -14.25
N GLY A 349 -7.55 6.41 -13.56
CA GLY A 349 -8.16 7.59 -14.13
C GLY A 349 -9.66 7.43 -14.42
N GLY A 350 -10.22 8.41 -15.13
CA GLY A 350 -11.60 8.38 -15.57
C GLY A 350 -12.58 8.89 -14.52
N ASN A 351 -13.79 8.33 -14.52
CA ASN A 351 -14.93 8.78 -13.72
C ASN A 351 -15.51 7.61 -12.90
N ALA A 352 -16.81 7.65 -12.60
CA ALA A 352 -17.51 6.60 -11.86
C ALA A 352 -17.45 5.21 -12.51
N ARG A 353 -17.26 5.14 -13.85
CA ARG A 353 -17.19 3.87 -14.58
C ARG A 353 -15.99 3.02 -14.14
N GLY A 354 -16.25 1.76 -13.79
CA GLY A 354 -15.27 0.83 -13.23
C GLY A 354 -14.75 1.25 -11.85
N TYR A 355 -15.51 2.06 -11.12
CA TYR A 355 -15.12 2.60 -9.82
C TYR A 355 -16.25 2.44 -8.79
N THR A 356 -17.34 3.19 -8.96
CA THR A 356 -18.52 3.16 -8.07
C THR A 356 -19.74 2.52 -8.71
N ASP A 357 -19.67 2.12 -9.99
CA ASP A 357 -20.75 1.49 -10.76
C ASP A 357 -20.76 -0.04 -10.70
N TYR A 358 -19.85 -0.66 -9.94
CA TYR A 358 -19.89 -2.10 -9.69
C TYR A 358 -21.04 -2.45 -8.75
N PRO A 359 -21.99 -3.32 -9.15
CA PRO A 359 -23.20 -3.55 -8.38
C PRO A 359 -22.93 -4.37 -7.12
N PHE A 360 -23.67 -4.09 -6.05
CA PHE A 360 -23.80 -4.99 -4.91
C PHE A 360 -24.55 -6.26 -5.32
N HIS A 361 -24.30 -7.39 -4.66
CA HIS A 361 -24.98 -8.64 -5.03
C HIS A 361 -26.50 -8.54 -4.87
N ALA A 362 -26.97 -7.85 -3.83
CA ALA A 362 -28.40 -7.62 -3.59
C ALA A 362 -29.08 -6.90 -4.77
N GLU A 363 -28.38 -5.99 -5.44
CA GLU A 363 -28.90 -5.24 -6.59
C GLU A 363 -29.01 -6.15 -7.83
N THR A 364 -28.05 -7.06 -8.02
CA THR A 364 -28.07 -8.03 -9.13
C THR A 364 -29.20 -9.06 -9.05
N GLN A 365 -29.82 -9.22 -7.88
CA GLN A 365 -31.00 -10.08 -7.69
C GLN A 365 -32.33 -9.34 -7.92
N ALA A 366 -32.32 -8.02 -7.85
CA ALA A 366 -33.51 -7.18 -7.99
C ALA A 366 -33.78 -6.74 -9.45
N ALA A 367 -32.79 -6.90 -10.33
CA ALA A 367 -32.87 -6.68 -11.77
C ALA A 367 -33.17 -8.00 -12.50
#